data_AF-A0A9E6VQN3-F1
#
_entry.id   AF-A0A9E6VQN3-F1
#
_cell.length_a   1.000
_cell.length_b   1.000
_cell.length_c   1.000
_cell.angle_alpha   90.00
_cell.angle_beta   90.00
_cell.angle_gamma   90.00
#
_symmetry.space_group_name_H-M   'P 1'
#
loop_
_entity.id
_entity.type
_entity.pdbx_description
1 polymer ?
#
loop_
_entity_poly.entity_id
_entity_poly.type
_entity_poly.pdbx_seq_one_letter_code
_entity_poly.pdbx_strand_id
1 'polypeptide(L)'
;MNRKDFLISCGGLCAAFAGISLVSSCGGIHQVQATAAGAILSVSKEEFKLVKDGQTNWRKMILVRSARTNFPIALFRLSESDYSALLMECTHQGCELNPAGDFLVCPCHGSEFDKAGRVQNPPAEQNLKRFKTSSDEKTITIHTDSYVS
;
A
#
# COMPACT_ATOMS: atom_id res chain seq x y z
N MET A 1 -7.40 46.11 5.04
CA MET A 1 -7.64 44.93 5.90
C MET A 1 -6.34 44.14 5.96
N ASN A 2 -5.80 43.92 7.16
CA ASN A 2 -4.43 43.48 7.41
C ASN A 2 -4.38 42.00 7.80
N ARG A 3 -3.28 41.32 7.45
CA ARG A 3 -2.98 39.88 7.55
C ARG A 3 -3.09 39.23 8.95
N LYS A 4 -3.55 39.98 9.96
CA LYS A 4 -3.60 39.58 11.38
C LYS A 4 -4.98 39.08 11.80
N ASP A 5 -6.02 39.42 11.05
CA ASP A 5 -7.40 39.07 11.39
C ASP A 5 -7.80 37.67 10.92
N PHE A 6 -6.97 37.00 10.10
CA PHE A 6 -7.23 35.64 9.62
C PHE A 6 -6.76 34.56 10.60
N LEU A 7 -5.89 34.89 11.56
CA LEU A 7 -5.40 33.94 12.57
C LEU A 7 -6.28 33.87 13.82
N ILE A 8 -7.33 34.70 13.89
CA ILE A 8 -8.29 34.75 15.00
C ILE A 8 -9.66 34.20 14.53
N SER A 9 -9.63 33.10 13.79
CA SER A 9 -10.76 32.19 13.61
C SER A 9 -10.28 30.74 13.85
N CYS A 10 -9.43 30.58 14.86
CA CYS A 10 -8.91 29.28 15.33
C CYS A 10 -8.96 29.13 16.86
N GLY A 11 -9.68 30.00 17.58
CA GLY A 11 -9.68 29.97 19.05
C GLY A 11 -11.07 30.15 19.62
N GLY A 12 -11.71 29.06 20.05
CA GLY A 12 -12.83 29.14 20.98
C GLY A 12 -13.82 28.00 20.94
N LEU A 13 -13.44 26.82 21.47
CA LEU A 13 -14.32 25.97 22.28
C LEU A 13 -13.52 24.77 22.84
N CYS A 14 -13.00 24.94 24.06
CA CYS A 14 -12.49 23.85 24.89
C CYS A 14 -13.65 23.25 25.70
N ALA A 15 -13.92 21.95 25.53
CA ALA A 15 -14.48 21.10 26.59
C ALA A 15 -14.20 19.61 26.27
N ALA A 16 -13.22 19.06 26.99
CA ALA A 16 -13.00 17.64 27.32
C ALA A 16 -13.59 16.56 26.40
N PHE A 17 -12.77 16.00 25.51
CA PHE A 17 -12.72 14.55 25.26
C PHE A 17 -11.26 14.13 25.09
N ALA A 18 -10.80 13.26 25.97
CA ALA A 18 -9.55 12.53 25.77
C ALA A 18 -9.73 11.57 24.57
N GLY A 19 -8.77 11.59 23.65
CA GLY A 19 -8.62 10.57 22.61
C GLY A 19 -9.62 10.65 21.47
N ILE A 20 -9.45 11.61 20.55
CA ILE A 20 -10.03 11.50 19.20
C ILE A 20 -8.86 11.41 18.23
N SER A 21 -8.52 10.17 17.85
CA SER A 21 -7.71 9.89 16.67
C SER A 21 -8.47 10.41 15.46
N LEU A 22 -8.10 11.59 14.96
CA LEU A 22 -8.57 12.08 13.67
C LEU A 22 -7.86 11.33 12.55
N VAL A 23 -8.21 10.06 12.34
CA VAL A 23 -7.93 9.40 11.06
C VAL A 23 -8.99 9.88 10.07
N SER A 24 -8.62 10.91 9.32
CA SER A 24 -9.36 11.37 8.16
C SER A 24 -9.36 10.25 7.12
N SER A 25 -10.44 9.44 7.10
CA SER A 25 -10.63 8.39 6.09
C SER A 25 -11.02 9.01 4.75
N CYS A 26 -10.10 9.74 4.14
CA CYS A 26 -10.23 10.24 2.78
C CYS A 26 -9.90 9.11 1.80
N GLY A 27 -10.85 8.21 1.50
CA GLY A 27 -10.87 7.35 0.29
C GLY A 27 -9.55 6.70 -0.15
N GLY A 28 -8.61 6.49 0.77
CA GLY A 28 -7.21 6.23 0.46
C GLY A 28 -6.95 4.74 0.33
N ILE A 29 -5.86 4.41 -0.35
CA ILE A 29 -5.38 3.02 -0.43
C ILE A 29 -5.11 2.52 0.99
N HIS A 30 -5.63 1.33 1.32
CA HIS A 30 -5.41 0.71 2.63
C HIS A 30 -3.94 0.34 2.80
N GLN A 31 -3.30 0.90 3.82
CA GLN A 31 -1.90 0.64 4.13
C GLN A 31 -1.79 -0.10 5.46
N VAL A 32 -0.88 -1.08 5.50
CA VAL A 32 -0.61 -1.89 6.68
C VAL A 32 0.87 -1.83 7.01
N GLN A 33 1.19 -1.73 8.29
CA GLN A 33 2.56 -1.82 8.77
C GLN A 33 2.85 -3.27 9.15
N ALA A 34 3.66 -3.97 8.36
CA ALA A 34 4.02 -5.36 8.67
C ALA A 34 5.20 -5.41 9.66
N THR A 35 5.07 -6.30 10.65
CA THR A 35 6.18 -6.69 11.52
C THR A 35 7.06 -7.70 10.80
N ALA A 36 8.38 -7.52 10.89
CA ALA A 36 9.35 -8.43 10.30
C ALA A 36 9.92 -9.37 11.36
N ALA A 37 10.03 -10.66 11.03
CA ALA A 37 10.80 -11.64 11.79
C ALA A 37 11.89 -12.19 10.87
N GLY A 38 13.12 -11.70 11.01
CA GLY A 38 14.16 -11.95 10.01
C GLY A 38 13.71 -11.45 8.63
N ALA A 39 13.86 -12.28 7.60
CA ALA A 39 13.48 -11.93 6.23
C ALA A 39 11.98 -12.08 5.92
N ILE A 40 11.16 -12.47 6.89
CA ILE A 40 9.74 -12.73 6.70
C ILE A 40 8.91 -11.54 7.15
N LEU A 41 7.99 -11.10 6.29
CA LEU A 41 6.87 -10.23 6.67
C LEU A 41 5.59 -11.06 6.73
N SER A 42 4.80 -10.87 7.78
CA SER A 42 3.49 -11.51 7.93
C SER A 42 2.38 -10.48 7.85
N VAL A 43 1.35 -10.76 7.06
CA VAL A 43 0.20 -9.89 6.84
C VAL A 43 -1.08 -10.71 7.00
N SER A 44 -2.03 -10.21 7.79
CA SER A 44 -3.31 -10.88 8.00
C SER A 44 -4.19 -10.79 6.73
N LYS A 45 -4.90 -11.87 6.39
CA LYS A 45 -5.85 -11.90 5.26
C LYS A 45 -7.04 -10.97 5.49
N GLU A 46 -7.39 -10.72 6.75
CA GLU A 46 -8.45 -9.81 7.15
C GLU A 46 -8.17 -8.36 6.74
N GLU A 47 -6.93 -7.99 6.48
CA GLU A 47 -6.57 -6.66 5.92
C GLU A 47 -7.21 -6.41 4.55
N PHE A 48 -7.52 -7.47 3.80
CA PHE A 48 -8.25 -7.36 2.54
C PHE A 48 -9.77 -7.26 2.73
N LYS A 49 -10.31 -7.53 3.92
CA LYS A 49 -11.75 -7.56 4.14
C LYS A 49 -12.32 -6.14 4.25
N LEU A 50 -13.31 -5.83 3.42
CA LEU A 50 -14.11 -4.62 3.47
C LEU A 50 -15.51 -4.98 3.93
N VAL A 51 -15.92 -4.53 5.11
CA VAL A 51 -17.31 -4.67 5.56
C VAL A 51 -18.00 -3.33 5.40
N LYS A 52 -19.01 -3.27 4.55
CA LYS A 52 -19.85 -2.08 4.35
C LYS A 52 -21.31 -2.50 4.34
N ASP A 53 -22.12 -1.88 5.20
CA ASP A 53 -23.57 -2.12 5.30
C ASP A 53 -23.93 -3.62 5.48
N GLY A 54 -23.13 -4.35 6.26
CA GLY A 54 -23.30 -5.80 6.49
C GLY A 54 -22.84 -6.69 5.33
N GLN A 55 -22.44 -6.12 4.19
CA GLN A 55 -21.90 -6.84 3.04
C GLN A 55 -20.38 -6.93 3.15
N THR A 56 -19.84 -8.15 2.96
CA THR A 56 -18.40 -8.37 2.89
C THR A 56 -17.93 -8.31 1.44
N ASN A 57 -17.04 -7.37 1.18
CA ASN A 57 -16.27 -7.24 -0.05
C ASN A 57 -14.79 -7.47 0.25
N TRP A 58 -13.99 -7.65 -0.81
CA TRP A 58 -12.55 -7.83 -0.70
C TRP A 58 -11.81 -6.76 -1.47
N ARG A 59 -10.84 -6.11 -0.82
CA ARG A 59 -9.85 -5.26 -1.50
C ARG A 59 -9.10 -6.13 -2.50
N LYS A 60 -8.76 -5.54 -3.64
CA LYS A 60 -7.85 -6.20 -4.60
C LYS A 60 -6.38 -6.05 -4.19
N MET A 61 -6.05 -4.98 -3.48
CA MET A 61 -4.68 -4.63 -3.12
C MET A 61 -4.65 -3.87 -1.79
N ILE A 62 -3.56 -4.06 -1.06
CA ILE A 62 -3.14 -3.23 0.08
C ILE A 62 -1.67 -2.86 -0.08
N LEU A 63 -1.23 -1.79 0.58
CA LEU A 63 0.19 -1.43 0.66
C LEU A 63 0.79 -1.91 1.96
N VAL A 64 1.83 -2.71 1.87
CA VAL A 64 2.57 -3.22 3.02
C VAL A 64 3.83 -2.39 3.21
N ARG A 65 3.93 -1.69 4.34
CA ARG A 65 5.13 -0.95 4.75
C ARG A 65 5.93 -1.80 5.74
N SER A 66 7.25 -1.75 5.63
CA SER A 66 8.18 -2.44 6.54
C SER A 66 9.52 -1.70 6.58
N ALA A 67 10.22 -1.77 7.71
CA ALA A 67 11.60 -1.27 7.81
C ALA A 67 12.61 -2.12 7.00
N ARG A 68 12.18 -3.26 6.45
CA ARG A 68 13.03 -4.18 5.67
C ARG A 68 13.24 -3.75 4.22
N THR A 69 12.39 -2.88 3.71
CA THR A 69 12.42 -2.41 2.33
C THR A 69 12.33 -0.89 2.32
N ASN A 70 13.05 -0.25 1.41
CA ASN A 70 13.03 1.22 1.30
C ASN A 70 11.73 1.74 0.67
N PHE A 71 11.07 0.90 -0.13
CA PHE A 71 9.79 1.18 -0.76
C PHE A 71 8.69 0.27 -0.18
N PRO A 72 7.42 0.70 -0.20
CA PRO A 72 6.30 -0.18 0.11
C PRO A 72 6.25 -1.39 -0.82
N ILE A 73 5.50 -2.40 -0.39
CA ILE A 73 5.16 -3.55 -1.21
C ILE A 73 3.67 -3.46 -1.54
N ALA A 74 3.33 -3.42 -2.82
CA ALA A 74 1.94 -3.60 -3.26
C ALA A 74 1.62 -5.10 -3.19
N LEU A 75 0.71 -5.48 -2.29
CA LEU A 75 0.26 -6.85 -2.13
C LEU A 75 -1.12 -7.00 -2.80
N PHE A 76 -1.13 -7.60 -3.99
CA PHE A 76 -2.35 -7.91 -4.73
C PHE A 76 -2.89 -9.28 -4.33
N ARG A 77 -4.20 -9.37 -4.11
CA ARG A 77 -4.94 -10.63 -3.95
C ARG A 77 -5.37 -11.11 -5.34
N LEU A 78 -4.76 -12.19 -5.82
CA LEU A 78 -5.09 -12.80 -7.12
C LEU A 78 -6.20 -13.85 -6.98
N SER A 79 -6.15 -14.64 -5.90
CA SER A 79 -7.18 -15.60 -5.48
C SER A 79 -7.26 -15.67 -3.95
N GLU A 80 -7.89 -16.69 -3.38
CA GLU A 80 -7.93 -16.92 -1.93
C GLU A 80 -6.58 -17.34 -1.33
N SER A 81 -5.71 -17.96 -2.13
CA SER A 81 -4.42 -18.49 -1.69
C SER A 81 -3.23 -17.94 -2.48
N ASP A 82 -3.47 -17.21 -3.58
CA ASP A 82 -2.45 -16.67 -4.46
C ASP A 82 -2.37 -15.13 -4.39
N TYR A 83 -1.13 -14.64 -4.28
CA TYR A 83 -0.82 -13.25 -3.99
C TYR A 83 0.43 -12.79 -4.74
N SER A 84 0.37 -11.59 -5.32
CA SER A 84 1.52 -10.93 -5.93
C SER A 84 2.03 -9.82 -5.01
N ALA A 85 3.29 -9.93 -4.58
CA ALA A 85 3.95 -8.95 -3.70
C ALA A 85 5.02 -8.20 -4.51
N LEU A 86 4.75 -6.95 -4.86
CA LEU A 86 5.59 -6.16 -5.77
C LEU A 86 6.25 -5.01 -5.02
N LEU A 87 7.57 -4.87 -5.12
CA LEU A 87 8.26 -3.70 -4.60
C LEU A 87 7.83 -2.46 -5.39
N MET A 88 7.38 -1.42 -4.70
CA MET A 88 6.89 -0.17 -5.32
C MET A 88 8.01 0.77 -5.74
N GLU A 89 9.10 0.21 -6.26
CA GLU A 89 10.25 0.94 -6.81
C GLU A 89 10.21 0.87 -8.33
N CYS A 90 10.08 2.01 -9.00
CA CYS A 90 10.10 2.06 -10.45
C CYS A 90 11.46 1.60 -10.98
N THR A 91 11.48 0.62 -11.88
CA THR A 91 12.70 0.08 -12.49
C THR A 91 13.37 1.01 -13.50
N HIS A 92 12.77 2.16 -13.82
CA HIS A 92 13.42 3.19 -14.63
C HIS A 92 14.50 3.95 -13.85
N GLN A 93 14.12 4.65 -12.77
CA GLN A 93 15.03 5.52 -11.99
C GLN A 93 14.72 5.53 -10.48
N GLY A 94 14.00 4.52 -9.97
CA GLY A 94 13.81 4.33 -8.52
C GLY A 94 12.76 5.22 -7.85
N CYS A 95 11.85 5.87 -8.60
CA CYS A 95 10.73 6.59 -7.97
C CYS A 95 9.73 5.62 -7.31
N GLU A 96 9.14 6.02 -6.17
CA GLU A 96 8.01 5.28 -5.58
C GLU A 96 6.81 5.32 -6.55
N LEU A 97 6.19 4.16 -6.76
CA LEU A 97 5.01 4.04 -7.63
C LEU A 97 3.73 4.46 -6.88
N ASN A 98 2.70 4.80 -7.63
CA ASN A 98 1.36 5.06 -7.11
C ASN A 98 0.36 4.01 -7.62
N PRO A 99 -0.51 3.45 -6.76
CA PRO A 99 -1.60 2.60 -7.21
C PRO A 99 -2.63 3.36 -8.05
N ALA A 100 -3.03 2.78 -9.18
CA ALA A 100 -4.07 3.29 -10.07
C ALA A 100 -4.94 2.13 -10.58
N GLY A 101 -5.99 1.80 -9.82
CA GLY A 101 -6.83 0.65 -10.13
C GLY A 101 -6.07 -0.67 -10.00
N ASP A 102 -5.96 -1.41 -11.11
CA ASP A 102 -5.21 -2.68 -11.19
C ASP A 102 -3.75 -2.48 -11.67
N PHE A 103 -3.29 -1.23 -11.79
CA PHE A 103 -1.93 -0.85 -12.22
C PHE A 103 -1.16 -0.10 -11.14
N LEU A 104 0.16 -0.06 -11.29
CA LEU A 104 1.09 0.77 -10.54
C LEU A 104 1.75 1.76 -11.51
N VAL A 105 1.62 3.05 -11.24
CA VAL A 105 2.05 4.13 -12.15
C VAL A 105 3.15 4.95 -11.51
N CYS A 106 4.24 5.17 -12.24
CA CYS A 106 5.33 6.02 -11.82
C CYS A 106 4.96 7.50 -12.00
N PRO A 107 4.95 8.31 -10.94
CA PRO A 107 4.61 9.74 -11.05
C PRO A 107 5.68 10.58 -11.74
N CYS A 108 6.91 10.07 -11.88
CA CYS A 108 8.03 10.81 -12.46
C CYS A 108 7.92 10.90 -13.99
N HIS A 109 7.68 9.77 -14.67
CA HIS A 109 7.72 9.69 -16.13
C HIS A 109 6.60 8.82 -16.74
N GLY A 110 5.64 8.37 -15.93
CA GLY A 110 4.46 7.64 -16.41
C GLY A 110 4.67 6.16 -16.74
N SER A 111 5.79 5.54 -16.36
CA SER A 111 5.93 4.08 -16.50
C SER A 111 4.81 3.35 -15.75
N GLU A 112 4.24 2.34 -16.38
CA GLU A 112 3.09 1.60 -15.84
C GLU A 112 3.42 0.12 -15.72
N PHE A 113 2.97 -0.50 -14.63
CA PHE A 113 3.14 -1.91 -14.35
C PHE A 113 1.81 -2.54 -13.96
N ASP A 114 1.55 -3.76 -14.42
CA ASP A 114 0.34 -4.50 -14.04
C ASP A 114 0.46 -5.14 -12.64
N LYS A 115 -0.63 -5.75 -12.16
CA LYS A 115 -0.68 -6.49 -10.88
C LYS A 115 0.28 -7.70 -10.76
N ALA A 116 0.89 -8.14 -11.87
CA ALA A 116 1.94 -9.18 -11.88
C ALA A 116 3.36 -8.57 -11.87
N GLY A 117 3.47 -7.24 -11.94
CA GLY A 117 4.71 -6.48 -11.99
C GLY A 117 5.26 -6.26 -13.40
N ARG A 118 4.52 -6.64 -14.44
CA ARG A 118 5.01 -6.55 -15.83
C ARG A 118 4.90 -5.13 -16.35
N VAL A 119 5.95 -4.62 -16.99
CA VAL A 119 5.92 -3.32 -17.68
C VAL A 119 4.80 -3.33 -18.73
N GLN A 120 3.96 -2.32 -18.68
CA GLN A 120 2.90 -2.05 -19.66
C GLN A 120 3.18 -0.77 -20.45
N ASN A 121 3.86 0.20 -19.83
CA ASN A 121 4.20 1.47 -20.47
C ASN A 121 5.66 1.86 -20.16
N PRO A 122 6.50 2.17 -21.17
CA PRO A 122 7.85 2.72 -20.98
C PRO A 122 7.82 4.08 -20.26
N PRO A 123 8.95 4.65 -19.80
CA PRO A 123 10.36 4.31 -20.07
C PRO A 123 10.97 3.13 -19.30
N ALA A 124 10.30 2.55 -18.30
CA ALA A 124 10.80 1.35 -17.67
C ALA A 124 10.87 0.19 -18.69
N GLU A 125 11.98 -0.53 -18.74
CA GLU A 125 12.16 -1.69 -19.64
C GLU A 125 12.14 -3.02 -18.89
N GLN A 126 12.17 -2.98 -17.55
CA GLN A 126 12.24 -4.16 -16.69
C GLN A 126 11.02 -4.28 -15.79
N ASN A 127 10.53 -5.50 -15.59
CA ASN A 127 9.45 -5.79 -14.66
C ASN A 127 9.83 -5.45 -13.21
N LEU A 128 8.84 -5.14 -12.38
CA LEU A 128 9.04 -4.90 -10.96
C LEU A 128 9.58 -6.15 -10.26
N LYS A 129 10.38 -5.90 -9.22
CA LYS A 129 10.83 -6.93 -8.30
C LYS A 129 9.62 -7.55 -7.58
N ARG A 130 9.38 -8.84 -7.81
CA ARG A 130 8.34 -9.63 -7.15
C ARG A 130 8.94 -10.51 -6.06
N PHE A 131 8.42 -10.40 -4.84
CA PHE A 131 8.79 -11.25 -3.72
C PHE A 131 8.03 -12.58 -3.78
N LYS A 132 8.66 -13.65 -3.32
CA LYS A 132 7.97 -14.92 -3.13
C LYS A 132 6.93 -14.78 -2.01
N THR A 133 5.75 -15.33 -2.24
CA THR A 133 4.64 -15.35 -1.27
C THR A 133 4.24 -16.79 -0.93
N SER A 134 3.71 -16.97 0.27
CA SER A 134 2.94 -18.15 0.66
C SER A 134 1.76 -17.71 1.53
N SER A 135 0.75 -18.54 1.68
CA SER A 135 -0.35 -18.23 2.60
C SER A 135 -0.92 -19.48 3.27
N ASP A 136 -1.46 -19.29 4.47
CA ASP A 136 -2.29 -20.25 5.20
C ASP A 136 -3.73 -19.71 5.32
N GLU A 137 -4.54 -20.24 6.24
CA GLU A 137 -5.93 -19.80 6.42
C GLU A 137 -6.07 -18.32 6.84
N LYS A 138 -5.10 -17.76 7.56
CA LYS A 138 -5.19 -16.43 8.20
C LYS A 138 -4.09 -15.47 7.74
N THR A 139 -2.95 -15.99 7.32
CA THR A 139 -1.73 -15.22 7.13
C THR A 139 -1.21 -15.35 5.72
N ILE A 140 -0.72 -14.23 5.20
CA ILE A 140 0.08 -14.12 3.99
C ILE A 140 1.51 -13.82 4.42
N THR A 141 2.44 -14.61 3.92
CA THR A 141 3.87 -14.49 4.18
C THR A 141 4.56 -13.93 2.96
N ILE A 142 5.38 -12.89 3.14
CA ILE A 142 6.22 -12.30 2.10
C ILE A 142 7.69 -12.57 2.48
N HIS A 143 8.42 -13.23 1.59
CA HIS A 143 9.84 -13.54 1.77
C HIS A 143 10.69 -12.44 1.15
N THR A 144 11.27 -11.55 1.98
CA THR A 144 12.00 -10.34 1.50
C THR A 144 13.40 -10.63 0.94
N ASP A 145 13.89 -11.84 1.15
CA ASP A 145 15.18 -12.37 0.69
C ASP A 145 15.04 -13.27 -0.56
N SER A 146 13.81 -13.59 -0.98
CA SER A 146 13.54 -14.47 -2.12
C SER A 146 12.70 -13.77 -3.17
N TYR A 147 13.19 -13.75 -4.41
CA TYR A 147 12.53 -13.11 -5.55
C TYR A 147 12.04 -14.15 -6.56
N VAL A 148 11.00 -13.79 -7.31
CA VAL A 148 10.51 -14.57 -8.43
C VAL A 148 10.70 -13.75 -9.71
N SER A 149 11.25 -14.37 -10.74
CA SER A 149 11.39 -13.80 -12.08
C SER A 149 10.05 -13.67 -12.81
#